data_AF-A0A6M5YIG2-F1
#
_entry.id   AF-A0A6M5YIG2-F1
#
_cell.length_a   1.000
_cell.length_b   1.000
_cell.length_c   1.000
_cell.angle_alpha   90.00
_cell.angle_beta   90.00
_cell.angle_gamma   90.00
#
_symmetry.space_group_name_H-M   'P 1'
#
loop_
_entity.id
_entity.type
_entity.pdbx_description
1 polymer ?
#
loop_
_entity_poly.entity_id
_entity_poly.type
_entity_poly.pdbx_seq_one_letter_code
_entity_poly.pdbx_strand_id
1 'polypeptide(L)'
;MLRLMTIALVVFALGTFGLPAGAQDKISSKEIKAALKKARFDIAVDEEHPDKPVIGIWGYKPTIDEKTAALLKGLTHLESIGGYDLKFAPGAMKLLKGHPALERLRFQGSTDLAAIKELPEGPQIKELHMGGGAFTVEHFEAIAQVPSIRTVSIYLATIKPDDLRPLHKLKHLEVLILPRGHRFPRRICPASTHWCNSNAPRRPTQSRSLRRSRNSRRSASSPCFRKS
;
A
#
# COMPACT_ATOMS: atom_id res chain seq x y z
N MET A 1 -5.86 8.13 -53.31
CA MET A 1 -4.58 7.54 -52.89
C MET A 1 -4.71 7.08 -51.45
N LEU A 2 -5.15 5.84 -51.24
CA LEU A 2 -5.40 5.25 -49.92
C LEU A 2 -4.29 4.20 -49.69
N ARG A 3 -3.38 4.46 -48.74
CA ARG A 3 -2.32 3.50 -48.38
C ARG A 3 -2.91 2.46 -47.42
N LEU A 4 -3.15 1.25 -47.92
CA LEU A 4 -3.36 0.06 -47.10
C LEU A 4 -2.12 -0.15 -46.22
N MET A 5 -2.26 -0.03 -44.89
CA MET A 5 -1.25 -0.51 -43.94
C MET A 5 -1.52 -1.99 -43.66
N THR A 6 -0.61 -2.82 -44.16
CA THR A 6 -0.55 -4.25 -43.88
C THR A 6 -0.20 -4.47 -42.40
N ILE A 7 -1.23 -4.71 -41.57
CA ILE A 7 -1.04 -5.16 -40.19
C ILE A 7 -0.57 -6.62 -40.26
N ALA A 8 0.72 -6.83 -40.02
CA ALA A 8 1.29 -8.16 -39.82
C ALA A 8 0.73 -8.74 -38.52
N LEU A 9 -0.36 -9.49 -38.65
CA LEU A 9 -1.01 -10.24 -37.59
C LEU A 9 -0.13 -11.46 -37.31
N VAL A 10 0.76 -11.36 -36.32
CA VAL A 10 1.50 -12.51 -35.78
C VAL A 10 0.49 -13.35 -35.00
N VAL A 11 -0.17 -14.26 -35.71
CA VAL A 11 -0.97 -15.32 -35.13
C VAL A 11 -0.01 -16.27 -34.44
N PHE A 12 0.16 -16.10 -33.13
CA PHE A 12 0.74 -17.13 -32.28
C PHE A 12 -0.28 -18.27 -32.25
N ALA A 13 -0.09 -19.25 -33.13
CA ALA A 13 -0.86 -20.48 -33.15
C ALA A 13 -0.58 -21.23 -31.85
N LEU A 14 -1.41 -20.98 -30.84
CA LEU A 14 -1.54 -21.82 -29.66
C LEU A 14 -2.24 -23.11 -30.09
N GLY A 15 -1.44 -24.02 -30.65
CA GLY A 15 -1.84 -25.42 -30.78
C GLY A 15 -2.15 -25.95 -29.38
N THR A 16 -3.37 -26.41 -29.18
CA THR A 16 -3.81 -27.16 -28.02
C THR A 16 -3.17 -28.55 -28.06
N PHE A 17 -1.85 -28.61 -27.92
CA PHE A 17 -1.17 -29.86 -27.58
C PHE A 17 -1.51 -30.15 -26.12
N GLY A 18 -2.06 -31.34 -25.88
CA GLY A 18 -2.17 -31.91 -24.54
C GLY A 18 -0.78 -32.04 -23.94
N LEU A 19 -0.33 -30.98 -23.27
CA LEU A 19 0.90 -30.99 -22.52
C LEU A 19 0.71 -31.92 -21.32
N PRO A 20 1.59 -32.92 -21.13
CA PRO A 20 1.57 -33.72 -19.92
C PRO A 20 1.69 -32.78 -18.72
N ALA A 21 0.85 -32.98 -17.69
CA ALA A 21 0.74 -32.14 -16.50
C ALA A 21 2.04 -32.03 -15.66
N GLY A 22 3.15 -32.63 -16.10
CA GLY A 22 4.48 -32.53 -15.50
C GLY A 22 5.48 -31.66 -16.25
N ALA A 23 5.13 -31.11 -17.43
CA ALA A 23 6.00 -30.22 -18.21
C ALA A 23 5.55 -28.76 -18.11
N GLN A 24 5.24 -28.28 -16.90
CA GLN A 24 5.39 -26.85 -16.63
C GLN A 24 6.89 -26.56 -16.71
N ASP A 25 7.34 -26.22 -17.91
CA ASP A 25 8.66 -25.71 -18.17
C ASP A 25 9.01 -24.74 -17.06
N LYS A 26 10.07 -25.06 -16.32
CA LYS A 26 10.62 -24.19 -15.28
C LYS A 26 11.06 -22.92 -15.98
N ILE A 27 10.15 -21.94 -16.10
CA ILE A 27 10.49 -20.60 -16.56
C ILE A 27 11.62 -20.16 -15.63
N SER A 28 12.77 -19.88 -16.22
CA SER A 28 13.95 -19.62 -15.42
C SER A 28 13.70 -18.37 -14.58
N SER A 29 14.21 -18.35 -13.35
CA SER A 29 14.14 -17.15 -12.48
C SER A 29 14.62 -15.90 -13.23
N LYS A 30 15.56 -16.06 -14.15
CA LYS A 30 16.08 -15.00 -15.03
C LYS A 30 15.02 -14.43 -15.99
N GLU A 31 14.21 -15.27 -16.62
CA GLU A 31 13.14 -14.84 -17.54
C GLU A 31 12.00 -14.15 -16.79
N ILE A 32 11.59 -14.68 -15.64
CA ILE A 32 10.56 -14.04 -14.79
C ILE A 32 11.04 -12.65 -14.35
N LYS A 33 12.29 -12.54 -13.89
CA LYS A 33 12.89 -11.26 -13.50
C LYS A 33 12.94 -10.27 -14.67
N ALA A 34 13.31 -10.72 -15.86
CA ALA A 34 13.33 -9.87 -17.06
C ALA A 34 11.91 -9.40 -17.45
N ALA A 35 10.92 -10.28 -17.37
CA ALA A 35 9.52 -9.96 -17.67
C ALA A 35 8.93 -8.97 -16.65
N LEU A 36 9.17 -9.17 -15.36
CA LEU A 36 8.74 -8.25 -14.30
C LEU A 36 9.38 -6.87 -14.45
N LYS A 37 10.69 -6.82 -14.76
CA LYS A 37 11.38 -5.56 -15.03
C LYS A 37 10.80 -4.84 -16.25
N LYS A 38 10.46 -5.58 -17.32
CA LYS A 38 9.75 -5.03 -18.49
C LYS A 38 8.36 -4.49 -18.12
N ALA A 39 7.69 -5.13 -17.17
CA ALA A 39 6.43 -4.67 -16.58
C ALA A 39 6.60 -3.57 -15.52
N ARG A 40 7.80 -3.01 -15.37
CA ARG A 40 8.16 -1.91 -14.44
C ARG A 40 8.05 -2.28 -12.96
N PHE A 41 8.28 -3.55 -12.64
CA PHE A 41 8.50 -4.00 -11.27
C PHE A 41 10.00 -4.07 -10.96
N ASP A 42 10.37 -3.41 -9.87
CA ASP A 42 11.53 -3.73 -9.06
C ASP A 42 11.26 -4.99 -8.24
N ILE A 43 12.31 -5.74 -7.97
CA ILE A 43 12.22 -7.09 -7.41
C ILE A 43 13.05 -7.11 -6.13
N ALA A 44 12.40 -7.51 -5.03
CA ALA A 44 13.04 -7.82 -3.77
C ALA A 44 13.32 -9.32 -3.72
N VAL A 45 14.56 -9.65 -3.41
CA VAL A 45 15.08 -11.02 -3.36
C VAL A 45 15.53 -11.29 -1.93
N ASP A 46 15.26 -12.49 -1.43
CA ASP A 46 15.82 -12.92 -0.16
C ASP A 46 17.29 -13.33 -0.37
N GLU A 47 18.22 -12.48 0.05
CA GLU A 47 19.65 -12.74 -0.08
C GLU A 47 20.17 -13.79 0.93
N GLU A 48 19.40 -14.09 1.98
CA GLU A 48 19.79 -15.04 3.03
C GLU A 48 19.49 -16.49 2.60
N HIS A 49 18.50 -16.69 1.73
CA HIS A 49 18.16 -18.01 1.20
C HIS A 49 19.10 -18.40 0.04
N PRO A 50 19.63 -19.65 -0.01
CA PRO A 50 20.59 -20.08 -1.03
C PRO A 50 20.07 -19.93 -2.47
N ASP A 51 18.77 -20.16 -2.66
CA ASP A 51 18.10 -20.06 -3.97
C ASP A 51 17.70 -18.64 -4.37
N LYS A 52 17.87 -17.66 -3.47
CA LYS A 52 17.54 -16.26 -3.69
C LYS A 52 16.14 -16.06 -4.30
N PRO A 53 15.08 -16.55 -3.63
CA PRO A 53 13.72 -16.44 -4.13
C PRO A 53 13.26 -14.97 -4.16
N VAL A 54 12.35 -14.68 -5.09
CA VAL A 54 11.69 -13.37 -5.13
C VAL A 54 10.63 -13.32 -4.04
N ILE A 55 10.84 -12.47 -3.04
CA ILE A 55 9.94 -12.29 -1.90
C ILE A 55 9.06 -11.05 -2.02
N GLY A 56 9.39 -10.14 -2.93
CA GLY A 56 8.57 -8.96 -3.14
C GLY A 56 8.72 -8.33 -4.50
N ILE A 57 7.68 -7.63 -4.91
CA ILE A 57 7.69 -6.78 -6.10
C ILE A 57 7.18 -5.39 -5.77
N TRP A 58 7.84 -4.38 -6.33
CA TRP A 58 7.49 -2.98 -6.17
C TRP A 58 7.49 -2.27 -7.52
N GLY A 59 6.65 -1.28 -7.78
CA GLY A 59 6.74 -0.54 -9.06
C GLY A 59 6.11 0.84 -9.03
N TYR A 60 6.38 1.62 -10.08
CA TYR A 60 5.73 2.92 -10.32
C TYR A 60 4.82 2.85 -11.55
N LYS A 61 3.52 3.06 -11.32
CA LYS A 61 2.41 2.83 -12.25
C LYS A 61 2.38 1.42 -12.86
N PRO A 62 2.64 0.34 -12.10
CA PRO A 62 2.51 -1.01 -12.65
C PRO A 62 1.02 -1.37 -12.79
N THR A 63 0.72 -2.24 -13.74
CA THR A 63 -0.60 -2.86 -13.90
C THR A 63 -0.45 -4.36 -13.75
N ILE A 64 -1.18 -4.96 -12.82
CA ILE A 64 -1.28 -6.42 -12.69
C ILE A 64 -2.46 -6.86 -13.56
N ASP A 65 -2.15 -7.16 -14.83
CA ASP A 65 -3.07 -7.80 -15.77
C ASP A 65 -2.97 -9.33 -15.69
N GLU A 66 -3.78 -10.04 -16.46
CA GLU A 66 -3.79 -11.51 -16.51
C GLU A 66 -2.40 -12.09 -16.85
N LYS A 67 -1.67 -11.44 -17.77
CA LYS A 67 -0.32 -11.86 -18.17
C LYS A 67 0.66 -11.72 -17.02
N THR A 68 0.63 -10.59 -16.33
CA THR A 68 1.47 -10.33 -15.17
C THR A 68 1.11 -11.29 -14.03
N ALA A 69 -0.18 -11.47 -13.74
CA ALA A 69 -0.63 -12.42 -12.73
C ALA A 69 -0.22 -13.87 -13.04
N ALA A 70 -0.24 -14.28 -14.31
CA ALA A 70 0.26 -15.59 -14.73
C ALA A 70 1.77 -15.75 -14.51
N LEU A 71 2.56 -14.69 -14.73
CA LEU A 71 3.99 -14.67 -14.38
C LEU A 71 4.21 -14.76 -12.87
N LEU A 72 3.35 -14.10 -12.08
CA LEU A 72 3.44 -14.14 -10.62
C LEU A 72 3.20 -15.54 -10.08
N LYS A 73 2.32 -16.36 -10.68
CA LYS A 73 1.97 -17.71 -10.23
C LYS A 73 3.19 -18.62 -9.96
N GLY A 74 4.31 -18.41 -10.67
CA GLY A 74 5.56 -19.15 -10.44
C GLY A 74 6.36 -18.73 -9.20
N LEU A 75 5.98 -17.62 -8.55
CA LEU A 75 6.64 -17.05 -7.38
C LEU A 75 5.95 -17.50 -6.09
N THR A 76 6.16 -18.75 -5.70
CA THR A 76 5.53 -19.37 -4.51
C THR A 76 5.95 -18.73 -3.19
N HIS A 77 7.12 -18.06 -3.17
CA HIS A 77 7.67 -17.36 -2.01
C HIS A 77 7.34 -15.86 -2.00
N LEU A 78 6.46 -15.38 -2.87
CA LEU A 78 6.12 -13.97 -2.95
C LEU A 78 5.34 -13.55 -1.69
N GLU A 79 5.93 -12.69 -0.87
CA GLU A 79 5.35 -12.22 0.38
C GLU A 79 4.72 -10.83 0.30
N SER A 80 5.21 -10.01 -0.64
CA SER A 80 4.85 -8.60 -0.71
C SER A 80 4.62 -8.14 -2.14
N ILE A 81 3.45 -7.56 -2.40
CA ILE A 81 3.16 -6.84 -3.65
C ILE A 81 2.89 -5.39 -3.30
N GLY A 82 3.53 -4.46 -4.01
CA GLY A 82 3.17 -3.07 -3.87
C GLY A 82 3.61 -2.18 -5.02
N GLY A 83 3.18 -0.93 -4.95
CA GLY A 83 3.62 0.09 -5.87
C GLY A 83 2.92 1.41 -5.66
N TYR A 84 3.46 2.42 -6.33
CA TYR A 84 2.81 3.70 -6.51
C TYR A 84 1.97 3.65 -7.79
N ASP A 85 0.74 4.16 -7.77
CA ASP A 85 -0.29 4.07 -8.81
C ASP A 85 -0.48 2.64 -9.36
N LEU A 86 -0.35 1.63 -8.49
CA LEU A 86 -0.58 0.22 -8.85
C LEU A 86 -2.06 0.00 -9.21
N LYS A 87 -2.30 -0.64 -10.36
CA LYS A 87 -3.64 -1.00 -10.86
C LYS A 87 -3.80 -2.51 -10.98
N PHE A 88 -5.01 -2.99 -10.71
CA PHE A 88 -5.38 -4.39 -10.92
C PHE A 88 -6.37 -4.48 -12.07
N ALA A 89 -6.13 -5.40 -13.00
CA ALA A 89 -7.17 -5.78 -13.93
C ALA A 89 -8.30 -6.53 -13.18
N PRO A 90 -9.55 -6.49 -13.67
CA PRO A 90 -10.64 -7.28 -13.09
C PRO A 90 -10.26 -8.76 -12.96
N GLY A 91 -10.50 -9.34 -11.79
CA GLY A 91 -10.17 -10.74 -11.48
C GLY A 91 -8.70 -11.02 -11.20
N ALA A 92 -7.80 -10.02 -11.27
CA ALA A 92 -6.39 -10.22 -10.93
C ALA A 92 -6.21 -10.68 -9.49
N MET A 93 -7.06 -10.25 -8.56
CA MET A 93 -6.96 -10.64 -7.15
C MET A 93 -7.27 -12.13 -6.93
N LYS A 94 -8.19 -12.70 -7.72
CA LYS A 94 -8.48 -14.16 -7.71
C LYS A 94 -7.26 -14.98 -8.09
N LEU A 95 -6.48 -14.50 -9.06
CA LEU A 95 -5.25 -15.17 -9.48
C LEU A 95 -4.19 -15.13 -8.37
N LEU A 96 -4.17 -14.06 -7.56
CA LEU A 96 -3.25 -13.94 -6.45
C LEU A 96 -3.53 -14.89 -5.28
N LYS A 97 -4.74 -15.47 -5.20
CA LYS A 97 -5.09 -16.49 -4.20
C LYS A 97 -4.13 -17.70 -4.19
N GLY A 98 -3.47 -17.96 -5.32
CA GLY A 98 -2.46 -19.01 -5.45
C GLY A 98 -1.14 -18.75 -4.73
N HIS A 99 -0.96 -17.60 -4.07
CA HIS A 99 0.26 -17.25 -3.32
C HIS A 99 0.07 -17.46 -1.82
N PRO A 100 0.46 -18.62 -1.27
CA PRO A 100 0.27 -18.91 0.15
C PRO A 100 1.14 -18.04 1.08
N ALA A 101 2.26 -17.53 0.58
CA ALA A 101 3.18 -16.67 1.33
C ALA A 101 2.82 -15.18 1.26
N LEU A 102 1.85 -14.78 0.42
CA LEU A 102 1.55 -13.37 0.18
C LEU A 102 0.78 -12.79 1.37
N GLU A 103 1.48 -11.96 2.16
CA GLU A 103 0.96 -11.42 3.42
C GLU A 103 0.87 -9.89 3.41
N ARG A 104 1.62 -9.22 2.54
CA ARG A 104 1.73 -7.75 2.51
C ARG A 104 1.27 -7.19 1.17
N LEU A 105 0.35 -6.24 1.23
CA LEU A 105 -0.19 -5.58 0.05
C LEU A 105 -0.13 -4.07 0.23
N ARG A 106 0.54 -3.37 -0.70
CA ARG A 106 0.73 -1.91 -0.62
C ARG A 106 0.23 -1.19 -1.88
N PHE A 107 -0.84 -0.43 -1.71
CA PHE A 107 -1.37 0.50 -2.72
C PHE A 107 -1.00 1.93 -2.33
N GLN A 108 -0.24 2.63 -3.15
CA GLN A 108 -0.04 4.06 -2.97
C GLN A 108 -0.48 4.79 -4.23
N GLY A 109 -1.14 5.94 -4.14
CA GLY A 109 -1.58 6.77 -5.28
C GLY A 109 -2.86 6.30 -6.00
N SER A 110 -3.32 5.07 -5.75
CA SER A 110 -4.52 4.50 -6.38
C SER A 110 -5.58 4.15 -5.34
N THR A 111 -6.82 4.59 -5.56
CA THR A 111 -8.04 4.17 -4.83
C THR A 111 -8.92 3.33 -5.73
N ASP A 112 -8.38 2.22 -6.23
CA ASP A 112 -9.14 1.29 -7.04
C ASP A 112 -10.07 0.45 -6.16
N LEU A 113 -11.30 0.94 -6.01
CA LEU A 113 -12.35 0.28 -5.23
C LEU A 113 -12.66 -1.13 -5.78
N ALA A 114 -12.52 -1.35 -7.09
CA ALA A 114 -12.78 -2.66 -7.68
C ALA A 114 -11.77 -3.68 -7.16
N ALA A 115 -10.48 -3.32 -7.16
CA ALA A 115 -9.43 -4.16 -6.60
C ALA A 115 -9.64 -4.48 -5.12
N ILE A 116 -10.10 -3.48 -4.33
CA ILE A 116 -10.37 -3.66 -2.89
C ILE A 116 -11.59 -4.57 -2.65
N LYS A 117 -12.63 -4.48 -3.49
CA LYS A 117 -13.80 -5.37 -3.42
C LYS A 117 -13.48 -6.83 -3.72
N GLU A 118 -12.43 -7.11 -4.49
CA GLU A 118 -11.97 -8.47 -4.78
C GLU A 118 -11.00 -9.04 -3.72
N LEU A 119 -10.53 -8.24 -2.75
CA LEU A 119 -9.62 -8.72 -1.69
C LEU A 119 -10.11 -9.95 -0.91
N PRO A 120 -11.41 -10.08 -0.56
CA PRO A 120 -11.90 -11.26 0.18
C PRO A 120 -11.73 -12.57 -0.59
N GLU A 121 -11.59 -12.51 -1.91
CA GLU A 121 -11.35 -13.68 -2.76
C GLU A 121 -9.85 -13.98 -2.95
N GLY A 122 -8.98 -13.08 -2.47
CA GLY A 122 -7.53 -13.12 -2.64
C GLY A 122 -6.78 -13.96 -1.59
N PRO A 123 -5.46 -13.70 -1.43
CA PRO A 123 -4.62 -14.37 -0.44
C PRO A 123 -4.93 -13.89 0.99
N GLN A 124 -4.40 -14.61 1.98
CA GLN A 124 -4.56 -14.25 3.41
C GLN A 124 -3.67 -13.06 3.79
N ILE A 125 -4.00 -11.87 3.28
CA ILE A 125 -3.28 -10.63 3.56
C ILE A 125 -3.37 -10.30 5.05
N LYS A 126 -2.21 -10.03 5.67
CA LYS A 126 -2.07 -9.60 7.07
C LYS A 126 -1.84 -8.10 7.16
N GLU A 127 -1.10 -7.52 6.22
CA GLU A 127 -0.76 -6.10 6.21
C GLU A 127 -1.27 -5.42 4.94
N LEU A 128 -2.16 -4.46 5.12
CA LEU A 128 -2.71 -3.65 4.05
C LEU A 128 -2.26 -2.20 4.22
N HIS A 129 -1.36 -1.77 3.35
CA HIS A 129 -0.91 -0.39 3.26
C HIS A 129 -1.61 0.29 2.09
N MET A 130 -2.27 1.40 2.35
CA MET A 130 -3.01 2.15 1.34
C MET A 130 -2.68 3.61 1.45
N GLY A 131 -2.76 4.35 0.35
CA GLY A 131 -2.65 5.79 0.43
C GLY A 131 -2.77 6.50 -0.89
N GLY A 132 -2.91 7.82 -0.84
CA GLY A 132 -3.09 8.64 -2.04
C GLY A 132 -4.47 8.45 -2.66
N GLY A 133 -5.44 9.25 -2.20
CA GLY A 133 -6.78 9.33 -2.79
C GLY A 133 -7.89 9.55 -1.75
N ALA A 134 -9.13 9.44 -2.21
CA ALA A 134 -10.33 9.57 -1.38
C ALA A 134 -10.88 8.18 -1.03
N PHE A 135 -10.88 7.85 0.26
CA PHE A 135 -11.49 6.61 0.74
C PHE A 135 -12.92 6.89 1.16
N THR A 136 -13.82 6.00 0.76
CA THR A 136 -15.24 6.03 1.12
C THR A 136 -15.55 4.87 2.08
N VAL A 137 -16.72 4.92 2.73
CA VAL A 137 -17.23 3.80 3.55
C VAL A 137 -17.20 2.46 2.81
N GLU A 138 -17.50 2.43 1.51
CA GLU A 138 -17.47 1.20 0.71
C GLU A 138 -16.10 0.53 0.65
N HIS A 139 -15.02 1.33 0.66
CA HIS A 139 -13.66 0.80 0.70
C HIS A 139 -13.44 0.04 2.00
N PHE A 140 -13.86 0.62 3.13
CA PHE A 140 -13.69 0.01 4.44
C PHE A 140 -14.63 -1.16 4.69
N GLU A 141 -15.83 -1.17 4.10
CA GLU A 141 -16.72 -2.34 4.12
C GLU A 141 -16.12 -3.53 3.38
N ALA A 142 -15.50 -3.30 2.23
CA ALA A 142 -14.79 -4.35 1.50
C ALA A 142 -13.57 -4.87 2.28
N ILE A 143 -12.78 -3.99 2.88
CA ILE A 143 -11.63 -4.38 3.74
C ILE A 143 -12.11 -5.20 4.95
N ALA A 144 -13.24 -4.83 5.55
CA ALA A 144 -13.82 -5.53 6.69
C ALA A 144 -14.25 -6.98 6.40
N GLN A 145 -14.33 -7.37 5.12
CA GLN A 145 -14.60 -8.75 4.71
C GLN A 145 -13.35 -9.64 4.70
N VAL A 146 -12.16 -9.11 4.97
CA VAL A 146 -10.89 -9.85 4.99
C VAL A 146 -10.44 -10.05 6.45
N PRO A 147 -10.87 -11.14 7.13
CA PRO A 147 -10.66 -11.31 8.56
C PRO A 147 -9.19 -11.54 8.95
N SER A 148 -8.31 -11.86 8.00
CA SER A 148 -6.88 -12.10 8.24
C SER A 148 -6.07 -10.82 8.50
N ILE A 149 -6.63 -9.65 8.19
CA ILE A 149 -5.91 -8.38 8.31
C ILE A 149 -5.63 -8.05 9.78
N ARG A 150 -4.36 -7.79 10.07
CA ARG A 150 -3.86 -7.36 11.39
C ARG A 150 -3.39 -5.91 11.40
N THR A 151 -2.86 -5.45 10.27
CA THR A 151 -2.34 -4.09 10.13
C THR A 151 -3.04 -3.40 8.97
N VAL A 152 -3.74 -2.30 9.25
CA VAL A 152 -4.26 -1.37 8.24
C VAL A 152 -3.53 -0.06 8.39
N SER A 153 -2.95 0.40 7.30
CA SER A 153 -2.12 1.60 7.31
C SER A 153 -2.51 2.51 6.16
N ILE A 154 -3.03 3.68 6.49
CA ILE A 154 -3.58 4.62 5.50
C ILE A 154 -2.75 5.91 5.51
N TYR A 155 -2.22 6.29 4.35
CA TYR A 155 -1.34 7.44 4.18
C TYR A 155 -1.89 8.41 3.15
N LEU A 156 -1.64 9.72 3.32
CA LEU A 156 -1.95 10.74 2.31
C LEU A 156 -3.39 10.64 1.75
N ALA A 157 -4.35 10.39 2.64
CA ALA A 157 -5.73 10.12 2.27
C ALA A 157 -6.70 11.04 3.00
N THR A 158 -7.76 11.45 2.30
CA THR A 158 -8.90 12.12 2.90
C THR A 158 -9.88 11.07 3.39
N ILE A 159 -10.13 11.04 4.70
CA ILE A 159 -10.97 10.04 5.37
C ILE A 159 -11.87 10.79 6.35
N LYS A 160 -13.18 10.50 6.36
CA LYS A 160 -14.06 10.99 7.44
C LYS A 160 -14.06 9.97 8.58
N PRO A 161 -14.18 10.41 9.85
CA PRO A 161 -14.26 9.49 10.99
C PRO A 161 -15.34 8.41 10.83
N ASP A 162 -16.49 8.77 10.24
CA ASP A 162 -17.60 7.84 10.02
C ASP A 162 -17.30 6.76 8.97
N ASP A 163 -16.41 7.03 8.01
CA ASP A 163 -16.03 6.06 6.98
C ASP A 163 -15.27 4.87 7.60
N LEU A 164 -14.59 5.06 8.74
CA LEU A 164 -13.82 4.02 9.42
C LEU A 164 -14.68 3.04 10.23
N ARG A 165 -15.98 3.32 10.41
CA ARG A 165 -16.88 2.47 11.22
C ARG A 165 -16.83 0.99 10.83
N PRO A 166 -16.81 0.57 9.55
CA PRO A 166 -16.79 -0.85 9.20
C PRO A 166 -15.59 -1.64 9.72
N LEU A 167 -14.46 -0.98 10.00
CA LEU A 167 -13.24 -1.65 10.47
C LEU A 167 -13.40 -2.33 11.84
N HIS A 168 -14.42 -1.99 12.64
CA HIS A 168 -14.71 -2.68 13.91
C HIS A 168 -15.02 -4.18 13.73
N LYS A 169 -15.39 -4.61 12.51
CA LYS A 169 -15.66 -6.02 12.19
C LYS A 169 -14.38 -6.86 12.13
N LEU A 170 -13.20 -6.23 11.96
CA LEU A 170 -11.90 -6.91 11.93
C LEU A 170 -11.46 -7.28 13.35
N LYS A 171 -11.85 -8.47 13.80
CA LYS A 171 -11.56 -8.97 15.17
C LYS A 171 -10.07 -9.13 15.48
N HIS A 172 -9.24 -9.24 14.45
CA HIS A 172 -7.79 -9.42 14.57
C HIS A 172 -6.98 -8.17 14.22
N LEU A 173 -7.63 -7.01 14.07
CA LEU A 173 -6.93 -5.75 13.79
C LEU A 173 -6.14 -5.31 15.03
N GLU A 174 -4.82 -5.40 14.94
CA GLU A 174 -3.88 -5.04 15.99
C GLU A 174 -3.39 -3.60 15.82
N VAL A 175 -3.15 -3.17 14.57
CA VAL A 175 -2.53 -1.88 14.27
C VAL A 175 -3.35 -1.13 13.22
N LEU A 176 -3.82 0.08 13.58
CA LEU A 176 -4.43 1.03 12.67
C LEU A 176 -3.60 2.31 12.61
N ILE A 177 -2.97 2.59 11.47
CA ILE A 177 -2.21 3.81 11.22
C ILE A 177 -3.02 4.71 10.30
N LEU A 178 -3.26 5.95 10.74
CA LEU A 178 -4.02 6.95 10.01
C LEU A 178 -3.12 8.12 9.59
N PRO A 179 -3.47 8.87 8.51
CA PRO A 179 -2.64 9.94 8.02
C PRO A 179 -2.52 11.08 9.04
N ARG A 180 -1.31 11.63 9.18
CA ARG A 180 -1.06 12.81 10.03
C ARG A 180 -1.86 13.99 9.49
N GLY A 181 -2.73 14.56 10.33
CA GLY A 181 -3.53 15.74 9.98
C GLY A 181 -5.04 15.58 10.24
N HIS A 182 -5.54 14.35 10.40
CA HIS A 182 -6.91 14.14 10.86
C HIS A 182 -7.02 14.45 12.35
N ARG A 183 -7.39 15.70 12.65
CA ARG A 183 -7.86 16.07 13.99
C ARG A 183 -9.26 15.48 14.15
N PHE A 184 -9.36 14.31 14.78
CA PHE A 184 -10.66 13.83 15.23
C PHE A 184 -11.29 14.91 16.11
N PRO A 185 -12.54 15.34 15.83
CA PRO A 185 -13.25 16.21 16.74
C PRO A 185 -13.32 15.47 18.08
N ARG A 186 -12.84 16.11 19.15
CA ARG A 186 -12.68 15.52 20.51
C ARG A 186 -13.97 14.94 21.12
N ARG A 187 -15.11 15.03 20.44
CA ARG A 187 -16.45 14.70 20.96
C ARG A 187 -16.94 13.29 20.61
N ILE A 188 -16.16 12.47 19.89
CA ILE A 188 -16.57 11.10 19.47
C ILE A 188 -15.59 10.02 20.00
N CYS A 189 -15.05 10.16 21.21
CA CYS A 189 -14.55 8.97 21.95
C CYS A 189 -15.67 8.60 22.96
N PRO A 190 -16.48 7.55 22.74
CA PRO A 190 -17.23 6.95 23.84
C PRO A 190 -16.21 6.51 24.90
N ALA A 191 -16.48 6.80 26.17
CA ALA A 191 -15.52 6.67 27.27
C ALA A 191 -14.99 5.23 27.52
N SER A 192 -15.42 4.24 26.74
CA SER A 192 -15.17 2.82 26.98
C SER A 192 -14.17 2.14 26.04
N THR A 193 -13.62 2.81 25.01
CA THR A 193 -12.65 2.16 24.11
C THR A 193 -11.21 2.65 24.34
N HIS A 194 -10.33 1.72 24.70
CA HIS A 194 -8.89 1.92 24.97
C HIS A 194 -8.06 2.48 23.79
N TRP A 195 -8.67 2.78 22.66
CA TRP A 195 -8.00 3.18 21.41
C TRP A 195 -7.55 4.65 21.37
N CYS A 196 -8.00 5.54 22.28
CA CYS A 196 -7.72 6.99 22.20
C CYS A 196 -6.40 7.46 22.91
N ASN A 197 -5.53 6.61 23.47
CA ASN A 197 -4.47 7.06 24.42
C ASN A 197 -2.98 6.80 24.05
N SER A 198 -2.57 6.78 22.79
CA SER A 198 -1.16 6.50 22.43
C SER A 198 -0.30 7.69 21.99
N ASN A 199 -0.84 8.91 21.84
CA ASN A 199 -0.03 10.05 21.35
C ASN A 199 -0.38 11.43 21.93
N ALA A 200 -1.00 11.51 23.11
CA ALA A 200 -1.13 12.80 23.77
C ALA A 200 0.25 13.25 24.28
N PRO A 201 0.84 14.36 23.79
CA PRO A 201 2.04 14.91 24.40
C PRO A 201 1.71 15.20 25.86
N ARG A 202 2.42 14.55 26.79
CA ARG A 202 2.36 14.88 28.22
C ARG A 202 2.65 16.37 28.30
N ARG A 203 1.64 17.20 28.56
CA ARG A 203 1.86 18.61 28.84
C ARG A 203 2.83 18.63 30.03
N PRO A 204 4.03 19.23 29.91
CA PRO A 204 4.83 19.47 31.09
C PRO A 204 3.96 20.33 32.00
N THR A 205 3.64 19.79 33.16
CA THR A 205 3.08 20.54 34.27
C THR A 205 4.05 21.69 34.54
N GLN A 206 3.78 22.86 33.97
CA GLN A 206 4.46 24.09 34.36
C GLN A 206 4.06 24.35 35.81
N SER A 207 4.84 23.79 36.72
CA SER A 207 5.00 24.26 38.09
C SER A 207 5.46 25.70 38.01
N ARG A 208 4.46 26.59 38.02
CA ARG A 208 4.57 28.04 38.04
C ARG A 208 5.13 28.43 39.42
N SER A 209 6.43 28.23 39.61
CA SER A 209 7.17 28.76 40.75
C SER A 209 7.92 30.02 40.31
N LEU A 210 7.32 31.15 40.70
CA LEU A 210 7.94 32.33 41.30
C LEU A 210 9.45 32.59 41.11
N ARG A 211 9.74 33.88 40.86
CA ARG A 211 10.98 34.66 41.09
C ARG A 211 11.98 34.78 39.92
N ARG A 212 12.08 36.01 39.39
CA ARG A 212 13.19 36.99 39.61
C ARG A 212 13.00 38.13 38.60
N SER A 213 12.73 39.34 39.06
CA SER A 213 13.72 40.35 39.47
C SER A 213 14.15 41.25 38.30
N ARG A 214 13.64 42.48 38.38
CA ARG A 214 14.24 43.76 37.97
C ARG A 214 15.69 43.71 37.44
N ASN A 215 15.88 44.30 36.27
CA ASN A 215 16.99 45.19 35.87
C ASN A 215 16.57 45.78 34.51
N SER A 216 16.03 47.00 34.37
CA SER A 216 16.60 48.34 34.60
C SER A 216 17.93 48.61 33.89
N ARG A 217 17.83 49.49 32.88
CA ARG A 217 18.82 50.46 32.34
C ARG A 217 19.88 49.99 31.34
N ARG A 218 19.79 50.55 30.13
CA ARG A 218 20.73 51.50 29.45
C ARG A 218 20.47 51.35 27.93
N SER A 219 19.87 52.31 27.22
CA SER A 219 20.36 53.62 26.77
C SER A 219 21.74 53.60 26.08
N ALA A 220 21.73 53.60 24.74
CA ALA A 220 22.74 54.15 23.82
C ALA A 220 22.26 53.84 22.38
N SER A 221 21.64 54.78 21.66
CA SER A 221 22.27 55.73 20.72
C SER A 221 22.78 55.10 19.41
N SER A 222 22.03 55.37 18.33
CA SER A 222 22.31 55.60 16.89
C SER A 222 23.80 55.67 16.43
N PRO A 223 24.16 55.54 15.11
CA PRO A 223 23.41 56.07 13.95
C PRO A 223 23.53 55.34 12.58
N CYS A 224 22.79 55.91 11.63
CA CYS A 224 22.78 55.71 10.18
C CYS A 224 24.14 55.50 9.51
N PHE A 225 24.18 54.62 8.50
CA PHE A 225 25.09 54.79 7.37
C PHE A 225 24.39 54.44 6.05
N ARG A 226 24.40 55.40 5.14
CA ARG A 226 23.93 55.39 3.76
C ARG A 226 25.17 55.43 2.88
N LYS A 227 25.25 54.61 1.83
CA LYS A 227 26.15 54.74 0.65
C LYS A 227 25.60 53.73 -0.38
N SER A 228 24.90 54.21 -1.41
CA SER A 228 25.39 54.80 -2.69
C SER A 228 25.37 53.74 -3.77
#